data_AF-A0A833S6L7-F1
#
_entry.id   AF-A0A833S6L7-F1
#
_cell.length_a   1.000
_cell.length_b   1.000
_cell.length_c   1.000
_cell.angle_alpha   90.00
_cell.angle_beta   90.00
_cell.angle_gamma   90.00
#
_symmetry.space_group_name_H-M   'P 1'
#
loop_
_entity.id
_entity.type
_entity.pdbx_description
1 polymer ?
#
loop_
_entity_poly.entity_id
_entity_poly.type
_entity_poly.pdbx_seq_one_letter_code
_entity_poly.pdbx_strand_id
1 'polypeptide(L)'
;MTLDGLERSVDGSLIAITRTSISISEHTLGSVFPHLCDDGDEDLNRLAGKLVGHRFHMLGVTRFEWSAASQRVSSVTAQSDMLTPMLRLLGNLEDVSRVFHKSRVSSDFQWSGMNPCIPVSY
;
A
#
# COMPACT_ATOMS: atom_id res chain seq x y z
N MET A 1 -0.79 -1.08 12.45
CA MET A 1 0.57 -0.88 11.90
C MET A 1 1.54 -0.97 13.05
N THR A 2 2.69 -1.62 12.87
CA THR A 2 3.78 -1.69 13.85
C THR A 2 5.08 -1.21 13.23
N LEU A 3 5.97 -0.64 14.07
CA LEU A 3 7.34 -0.31 13.70
C LEU A 3 8.23 -1.49 14.08
N ASP A 4 8.81 -2.14 13.08
CA ASP A 4 9.65 -3.32 13.26
C ASP A 4 11.14 -2.92 13.34
N GLY A 5 11.52 -1.75 12.79
CA GLY A 5 12.89 -1.22 12.87
C GLY A 5 12.98 0.25 12.50
N LEU A 6 14.01 0.93 13.00
CA LEU A 6 14.34 2.31 12.65
C LEU A 6 15.84 2.46 12.54
N GLU A 7 16.31 2.89 11.37
CA GLU A 7 17.72 2.98 11.04
C GLU A 7 18.07 4.39 10.54
N ARG A 8 19.28 4.84 10.85
CA ARG A 8 19.82 6.08 10.31
C ARG A 8 20.79 5.76 9.17
N SER A 9 20.51 6.33 8.01
CA SER A 9 21.38 6.21 6.84
C SER A 9 22.59 7.13 6.94
N VAL A 10 23.61 6.86 6.13
CA VAL A 10 24.88 7.61 6.09
C VAL A 10 24.65 9.08 5.70
N ASP A 11 23.67 9.36 4.85
CA ASP A 11 23.24 10.70 4.43
C ASP A 11 22.45 11.45 5.51
N GLY A 12 22.23 10.84 6.68
CA GLY A 12 21.46 11.39 7.77
C GLY A 12 19.95 11.18 7.67
N SER A 13 19.46 10.55 6.59
CA SER A 13 18.05 10.17 6.45
C SER A 13 17.66 9.06 7.45
N LEU A 14 16.37 8.98 7.78
CA LEU A 14 15.84 7.92 8.64
C LEU A 14 15.01 6.95 7.81
N ILE A 15 15.22 5.65 8.03
CA ILE A 15 14.47 4.57 7.39
C ILE A 15 13.70 3.82 8.48
N ALA A 16 12.38 3.83 8.39
CA ALA A 16 11.50 3.04 9.24
C ALA A 16 11.03 1.80 8.49
N ILE A 17 11.21 0.62 9.10
CA ILE A 17 10.67 -0.65 8.62
C ILE A 17 9.40 -0.93 9.41
N THR A 18 8.30 -1.19 8.72
CA THR A 18 6.98 -1.29 9.32
C THR A 18 6.26 -2.53 8.85
N ARG A 19 5.31 -3.00 9.66
CA ARG A 19 4.38 -4.04 9.28
C ARG A 19 2.95 -3.53 9.38
N THR A 20 2.25 -3.58 8.26
CA THR A 20 0.88 -3.08 8.13
C THR A 20 -0.06 -4.25 7.91
N SER A 21 -1.18 -4.25 8.64
CA SER A 21 -2.21 -5.27 8.48
C SER A 21 -3.51 -4.57 8.11
N ILE A 22 -4.04 -4.87 6.92
CA ILE A 22 -5.27 -4.28 6.39
C ILE A 22 -6.27 -5.38 6.08
N SER A 23 -7.55 -5.07 6.15
CA SER A 23 -8.61 -5.95 5.66
C SER A 23 -9.34 -5.25 4.54
N ILE A 24 -9.73 -5.99 3.50
CA ILE A 24 -10.57 -5.45 2.43
C ILE A 24 -12.02 -5.75 2.78
N SER A 25 -12.77 -4.71 3.15
CA SER A 25 -14.23 -4.81 3.30
C SER A 25 -14.93 -4.59 1.95
N GLU A 26 -16.23 -4.85 1.88
CA GLU A 26 -17.05 -4.49 0.70
C GLU A 26 -16.94 -2.99 0.37
N HIS A 27 -16.92 -2.14 1.39
CA HIS A 27 -16.71 -0.71 1.23
C HIS A 27 -15.31 -0.40 0.64
N THR A 28 -14.26 -1.07 1.12
CA THR A 28 -12.92 -0.92 0.55
C THR A 28 -12.89 -1.41 -0.90
N LEU A 29 -13.57 -2.50 -1.22
CA LEU A 29 -13.68 -3.01 -2.58
C LEU A 29 -14.30 -1.96 -3.50
N GLY A 30 -15.49 -1.44 -3.15
CA GLY A 30 -16.16 -0.42 -3.97
C GLY A 30 -15.43 0.93 -4.05
N SER A 31 -14.61 1.27 -3.05
CA SER A 31 -13.88 2.54 -3.05
C SER A 31 -12.49 2.47 -3.68
N VAL A 32 -11.80 1.32 -3.59
CA VAL A 32 -10.40 1.12 -4.03
C VAL A 32 -10.29 0.30 -5.31
N PHE A 33 -11.17 -0.70 -5.47
CA PHE A 33 -11.21 -1.61 -6.60
C PHE A 33 -12.59 -1.56 -7.27
N PRO A 34 -13.11 -0.37 -7.64
CA PRO A 34 -14.49 -0.21 -8.10
C PRO A 34 -14.83 -1.08 -9.32
N HIS A 35 -13.84 -1.37 -10.16
CA HIS A 35 -14.01 -2.21 -11.35
C HIS A 35 -14.23 -3.68 -11.05
N LEU A 36 -13.93 -4.14 -9.83
CA LEU A 36 -14.20 -5.52 -9.41
C LEU A 36 -15.65 -5.71 -8.94
N CYS A 37 -16.42 -4.62 -8.82
CA CYS A 37 -17.85 -4.66 -8.49
C CYS A 37 -18.74 -4.54 -9.72
N ASP A 38 -18.19 -4.66 -10.94
CA ASP A 38 -18.96 -4.58 -12.18
C ASP A 38 -19.61 -5.94 -12.47
N ASP A 39 -20.94 -5.96 -12.56
CA ASP A 39 -21.75 -7.19 -12.68
C ASP A 39 -21.55 -7.94 -14.01
N GLY A 40 -20.84 -7.35 -14.98
CA GLY A 40 -20.63 -7.90 -16.31
C GLY A 40 -19.51 -8.93 -16.46
N ASP A 41 -18.66 -9.12 -15.45
CA ASP A 41 -17.47 -9.98 -15.55
C ASP A 41 -17.38 -10.99 -14.38
N GLU A 42 -17.72 -12.25 -14.66
CA GLU A 42 -17.69 -13.34 -13.67
C GLU A 42 -16.28 -13.58 -13.08
N ASP A 43 -15.22 -13.36 -13.88
CA ASP A 43 -13.85 -13.52 -13.41
C ASP A 43 -13.49 -12.43 -12.39
N LEU A 44 -13.87 -11.18 -12.66
CA LEU A 44 -13.62 -10.07 -11.73
C LEU A 44 -14.44 -10.22 -10.44
N ASN A 45 -15.69 -10.67 -10.54
CA ASN A 45 -16.53 -10.96 -9.37
C ASN A 45 -15.95 -12.10 -8.52
N ARG A 46 -15.38 -13.13 -9.15
CA ARG A 46 -14.64 -14.20 -8.45
C ARG A 46 -13.42 -13.64 -7.72
N LEU A 47 -12.68 -12.70 -8.32
CA LEU A 47 -11.53 -12.05 -7.68
C LEU A 47 -11.96 -11.17 -6.50
N ALA A 48 -13.02 -10.36 -6.67
CA ALA A 48 -13.64 -9.58 -5.59
C ALA A 48 -13.99 -10.47 -4.39
N GLY A 49 -14.64 -11.60 -4.62
CA GLY A 49 -15.00 -12.55 -3.57
C GLY A 49 -13.81 -13.12 -2.80
N LYS A 50 -12.63 -13.25 -3.43
CA LYS A 50 -11.39 -13.65 -2.73
C LYS A 50 -10.80 -12.54 -1.88
N LEU A 51 -10.92 -11.29 -2.33
CA LEU A 51 -10.37 -10.10 -1.66
C LEU A 51 -11.18 -9.74 -0.41
N VAL A 52 -12.51 -9.72 -0.51
CA VAL A 52 -13.39 -9.29 0.58
C VAL A 52 -13.25 -10.21 1.79
N GLY A 53 -13.10 -9.58 2.96
CA GLY A 53 -12.87 -10.28 4.23
C GLY A 53 -11.43 -10.76 4.43
N HIS A 54 -10.58 -10.74 3.39
CA HIS A 54 -9.19 -11.14 3.53
C HIS A 54 -8.37 -10.08 4.25
N ARG A 55 -7.45 -10.54 5.11
CA ARG A 55 -6.52 -9.69 5.85
C ARG A 55 -5.11 -9.82 5.28
N PHE A 56 -4.60 -8.73 4.71
CA PHE A 56 -3.25 -8.67 4.15
C PHE A 56 -2.26 -8.17 5.19
N HIS A 57 -1.13 -8.86 5.29
CA HIS A 57 0.02 -8.42 6.07
C HIS A 57 1.12 -7.98 5.11
N MET A 58 1.48 -6.71 5.17
CA MET A 58 2.41 -6.05 4.25
C MET A 58 3.63 -5.56 5.03
N LEU A 59 4.80 -5.71 4.44
CA LEU A 59 6.02 -5.05 4.90
C LEU A 59 6.11 -3.69 4.22
N GLY A 60 6.41 -2.67 5.00
CA GLY A 60 6.55 -1.31 4.51
C GLY A 60 7.87 -0.69 4.90
N VAL A 61 8.29 0.26 4.07
CA VAL A 61 9.46 1.09 4.31
C VAL A 61 9.04 2.54 4.18
N THR A 62 9.38 3.34 5.17
CA THR A 62 9.20 4.79 5.14
C THR A 62 10.56 5.46 5.26
N ARG A 63 10.92 6.28 4.27
CA ARG A 63 12.14 7.09 4.27
C ARG A 63 11.79 8.54 4.61
N PHE A 64 12.47 9.08 5.61
CA PHE A 64 12.45 10.50 5.96
C PHE A 64 13.78 11.11 5.51
N GLU A 65 13.73 11.89 4.43
CA GLU A 65 14.92 12.59 3.93
C GLU A 65 15.22 13.80 4.79
N TRP A 66 16.48 13.99 5.15
CA TRP A 66 16.92 15.09 6.00
C TRP A 66 17.62 16.17 5.18
N SER A 67 17.18 17.42 5.32
CA SER A 67 17.86 18.57 4.75
C SER A 67 18.82 19.17 5.78
N ALA A 68 20.12 19.05 5.50
CA ALA A 68 21.15 19.69 6.32
C ALA A 68 21.07 21.22 6.26
N ALA A 69 20.61 21.80 5.15
CA ALA A 69 20.48 23.24 4.99
C ALA A 69 19.40 23.85 5.90
N SER A 70 18.27 23.15 6.06
CA SER A 70 17.15 23.60 6.88
C SER A 70 17.07 22.92 8.25
N GLN A 71 17.96 21.97 8.54
CA GLN A 71 17.99 21.14 9.76
C GLN A 71 16.63 20.48 10.05
N ARG A 72 15.94 20.04 9.00
CA ARG A 72 14.57 19.47 9.06
C ARG A 72 14.38 18.37 8.02
N VAL A 73 13.33 17.58 8.19
CA VAL A 73 12.88 16.61 7.18
C VAL A 73 12.40 17.36 5.93
N SER A 74 12.94 17.02 4.76
CA SER A 74 12.56 17.60 3.47
C SER A 74 11.52 16.79 2.71
N SER A 75 11.49 15.48 2.92
CA SER A 75 10.57 14.57 2.22
C SER A 75 10.27 13.34 3.07
N VAL A 76 9.07 12.80 2.89
CA VAL A 76 8.66 11.52 3.46
C VAL A 76 8.11 10.67 2.33
N THR A 77 8.75 9.53 2.07
CA THR A 77 8.28 8.55 1.08
C THR A 77 7.97 7.25 1.79
N ALA A 78 6.75 6.74 1.61
CA ALA A 78 6.30 5.48 2.18
C ALA A 78 5.89 4.51 1.07
N GLN A 79 6.22 3.24 1.26
CA GLN A 79 5.85 2.13 0.39
C GLN A 79 5.47 0.93 1.26
N SER A 80 4.54 0.10 0.79
CA SER A 80 4.25 -1.20 1.41
C SER A 80 3.98 -2.26 0.36
N ASP A 81 4.58 -3.43 0.53
CA ASP A 81 4.46 -4.55 -0.41
C ASP A 81 3.08 -5.22 -0.29
N MET A 82 2.13 -4.75 -1.11
CA MET A 82 0.82 -5.39 -1.29
C MET A 82 0.87 -6.47 -2.38
N LEU A 83 1.87 -6.43 -3.27
CA LEU A 83 2.03 -7.38 -4.36
C LEU A 83 2.22 -8.81 -3.86
N THR A 84 3.16 -9.02 -2.94
CA THR A 84 3.50 -10.35 -2.43
C THR A 84 2.31 -11.04 -1.77
N PRO A 85 1.57 -10.42 -0.83
CA PRO A 85 0.43 -11.10 -0.21
C PRO A 85 -0.76 -11.25 -1.18
N MET A 86 -0.94 -10.35 -2.16
CA MET A 86 -1.91 -10.55 -3.25
C MET A 86 -1.59 -11.77 -4.12
N LEU A 87 -0.33 -11.92 -4.54
CA LEU A 87 0.11 -13.06 -5.33
C LEU A 87 -0.07 -14.38 -4.58
N ARG A 88 0.20 -14.39 -3.27
CA ARG A 88 -0.06 -15.57 -2.42
C ARG A 88 -1.54 -15.93 -2.33
N LEU A 89 -2.43 -14.94 -2.29
CA LEU A 89 -3.88 -15.16 -2.23
C LEU A 89 -4.46 -15.66 -3.57
N LEU A 90 -4.06 -15.02 -4.68
CA LEU A 90 -4.67 -15.29 -6.00
C LEU A 90 -3.99 -16.45 -6.73
N GLY A 91 -2.71 -16.70 -6.43
CA GLY A 91 -1.94 -17.85 -6.93
C GLY A 91 -1.27 -17.63 -8.29
N ASN A 92 -1.48 -16.49 -8.95
CA ASN A 92 -0.85 -16.17 -10.23
C ASN A 92 -0.79 -14.64 -10.45
N LEU A 93 0.15 -14.20 -11.30
CA LEU A 93 0.37 -12.77 -11.56
C LEU A 93 -0.68 -12.16 -12.51
N GLU A 94 -1.34 -12.97 -13.34
CA GLU A 94 -2.38 -12.49 -14.25
C GLU A 94 -3.58 -11.93 -13.48
N ASP A 95 -4.11 -12.70 -12.52
CA ASP A 95 -5.19 -12.31 -11.63
C ASP A 95 -4.80 -11.07 -10.81
N VAL A 96 -3.56 -11.02 -10.30
CA VAL A 96 -3.03 -9.85 -9.58
C VAL A 96 -3.01 -8.62 -10.47
N SER A 97 -2.54 -8.77 -11.71
CA SER A 97 -2.53 -7.67 -12.69
C SER A 97 -3.93 -7.16 -12.97
N ARG A 98 -4.93 -8.06 -13.10
CA ARG A 98 -6.35 -7.67 -13.30
C ARG A 98 -6.89 -6.88 -12.10
N VAL A 99 -6.55 -7.27 -10.88
CA VAL A 99 -6.94 -6.54 -9.66
C VAL A 99 -6.37 -5.12 -9.66
N PHE A 100 -5.09 -4.94 -10.02
CA PHE A 100 -4.43 -3.63 -9.96
C PHE A 100 -4.62 -2.74 -11.20
N HIS A 101 -5.04 -3.29 -12.35
CA HIS A 101 -5.07 -2.55 -13.62
C HIS A 101 -5.96 -1.28 -13.60
N LYS A 102 -7.04 -1.28 -12.81
CA LYS A 102 -7.98 -0.16 -12.67
C LYS A 102 -8.24 0.21 -11.21
N SER A 103 -7.38 -0.24 -10.29
CA SER A 103 -7.49 0.11 -8.88
C SER A 103 -7.02 1.54 -8.63
N ARG A 104 -7.50 2.12 -7.53
CA ARG A 104 -7.08 3.45 -7.04
C ARG A 104 -5.86 3.39 -6.12
N VAL A 105 -5.35 2.17 -5.88
CA VAL A 105 -4.14 1.88 -5.12
C VAL A 105 -3.15 1.15 -6.02
N SER A 106 -1.86 1.43 -5.88
CA SER A 106 -0.80 0.65 -6.52
C SER A 106 -0.41 -0.60 -5.72
N SER A 107 0.35 -1.49 -6.34
CA SER A 107 0.93 -2.67 -5.68
C SER A 107 1.89 -2.34 -4.53
N ASP A 108 2.44 -1.12 -4.52
CA ASP A 108 3.31 -0.60 -3.47
C ASP A 108 2.51 0.17 -2.40
N PHE A 109 1.20 -0.04 -2.40
CA PHE A 109 0.22 0.52 -1.47
C PHE A 109 0.17 2.05 -1.47
N GLN A 110 0.45 2.67 -2.61
CA GLN A 110 0.29 4.13 -2.78
C GLN A 110 -1.10 4.44 -3.32
N TRP A 111 -1.85 5.24 -2.58
CA TRP A 111 -3.18 5.68 -2.95
C TRP A 111 -3.08 6.95 -3.81
N SER A 112 -3.60 6.94 -5.03
CA SER A 112 -3.45 8.04 -6.01
C SER A 112 -4.15 9.35 -5.63
N GLY A 113 -5.03 9.33 -4.64
CA GLY A 113 -5.66 10.50 -4.01
C GLY A 113 -5.12 10.93 -2.63
N MET A 114 -4.00 10.40 -2.14
CA MET A 114 -3.40 10.82 -0.85
C MET A 114 -2.21 11.73 -1.13
N ASN A 115 -2.36 13.04 -0.88
CA ASN A 115 -1.21 13.93 -0.79
C ASN A 115 -0.26 13.34 0.27
N PRO A 116 1.06 13.24 0.00
CA PRO A 116 2.00 12.67 0.94
C PRO A 116 1.85 13.36 2.29
N CYS A 117 1.81 12.56 3.37
CA CYS A 117 1.64 13.03 4.73
C CYS A 117 2.63 14.18 5.00
N ILE A 118 2.14 15.42 4.99
CA ILE A 118 2.91 16.57 5.46
C ILE A 118 3.07 16.33 6.97
N PRO A 119 4.31 16.16 7.48
CA PRO A 119 4.49 16.07 8.92
C PRO A 119 4.11 17.43 9.51
N VAL A 120 3.11 17.44 10.38
CA VAL A 120 2.75 18.61 11.17
C VAL A 120 3.91 18.85 12.12
N SER A 121 4.73 19.87 11.83
CA SER A 121 5.74 20.36 12.76
C SER A 121 5.01 21.02 13.94
N TYR A 122 5.18 20.44 15.14
CA TYR A 122 4.86 21.08 16.42
C TYR A 122 5.73 22.30 16.67
#